data_AF-A0A0F9AG53-F1
#
_entry.id   AF-A0A0F9AG53-F1
#
_cell.length_a   1.000
_cell.length_b   1.000
_cell.length_c   1.000
_cell.angle_alpha   90.00
_cell.angle_beta   90.00
_cell.angle_gamma   90.00
#
_symmetry.space_group_name_H-M   'P 1'
#
loop_
_entity.id
_entity.type
_entity.pdbx_description
1 polymer ?
#
loop_
_entity_poly.entity_id
_entity_poly.type
_entity_poly.pdbx_seq_one_letter_code
_entity_poly.pdbx_strand_id
1 'polypeptide(L)'
;GYIQRKFEERTDDLLESYEDFMRKMGVWDALPDVIRPGSPVPAIAAAIVGAPFVMAVIISFGMSAATALFSPILSEITMAVRKTIKDWRPDLGTLIMLENRFPDLSNLWDEIWDELGIPPEILENLADVVIPTIPEVDLLTLWLRKELTEPDLLTELSARGWTDQRIEKIMQVRQIIPGVGDLISMAVREAWNDEVAERFDYDQGIELLPSEPFEAQGLSMDWVKRYWRAHWVLPSITAGYQMLHRLRPGTTDNPFTNDDLRTLLRTADISPFFIERLIEISFATYTRVDLRRMYKAGVLTEDEVYQGYLDIGYDEGKARNLSDFAIVDARENERNLTRSLVVNAYKRGTIPRAEAIQGLIDLRFSSFDAEFIIVIADAELAKGVIDDQLDRVEFLYMEGELDEGGVYTELGPYNLPADQVQGLIIKWDIARRKKRVLPSRSDLEGFYRKDLIDLGALHEGLSKRRIDDEDI
;
A
#
# COMPACT_ATOMS: atom_id res chain seq x y z
N GLY A 1 112.66 -27.87 -24.98
CA GLY A 1 113.59 -27.79 -23.84
C GLY A 1 113.10 -26.78 -22.80
N TYR A 2 113.68 -25.59 -22.76
CA TYR A 2 113.37 -24.55 -21.76
C TYR A 2 111.94 -23.96 -21.87
N ILE A 3 111.51 -23.65 -23.10
CA ILE A 3 110.16 -23.12 -23.36
C ILE A 3 109.07 -24.11 -22.95
N GLN A 4 109.31 -25.40 -23.19
CA GLN A 4 108.36 -26.47 -22.86
C GLN A 4 108.19 -26.62 -21.35
N ARG A 5 109.29 -26.55 -20.59
CA ARG A 5 109.27 -26.57 -19.12
C ARG A 5 108.56 -25.35 -18.51
N LYS A 6 108.80 -24.16 -19.07
CA LYS A 6 108.10 -22.93 -18.65
C LYS A 6 106.62 -22.94 -18.97
N PHE A 7 106.23 -23.64 -20.03
CA PHE A 7 104.83 -23.85 -20.39
C PHE A 7 104.19 -24.82 -19.39
N GLU A 8 104.83 -25.97 -19.11
CA GLU A 8 104.40 -26.96 -18.12
C GLU A 8 104.21 -26.34 -16.73
N GLU A 9 105.20 -25.59 -16.21
CA GLU A 9 105.11 -24.86 -14.91
C GLU A 9 103.89 -23.94 -14.84
N ARG A 10 103.62 -23.18 -15.92
CA ARG A 10 102.50 -22.23 -15.97
C ARG A 10 101.14 -22.93 -16.13
N THR A 11 101.15 -24.14 -16.68
CA THR A 11 99.98 -25.00 -16.83
C THR A 11 99.58 -25.55 -15.47
N ASP A 12 100.57 -25.99 -14.68
CA ASP A 12 100.37 -26.53 -13.34
C ASP A 12 99.84 -25.47 -12.36
N ASP A 13 100.41 -24.25 -12.36
CA ASP A 13 99.93 -23.12 -11.55
C ASP A 13 98.46 -22.76 -11.83
N LEU A 14 98.03 -22.87 -13.10
CA LEU A 14 96.65 -22.58 -13.51
C LEU A 14 95.69 -23.70 -13.13
N LEU A 15 96.13 -24.96 -13.19
CA LEU A 15 95.34 -26.11 -12.75
C LEU A 15 95.14 -26.09 -11.23
N GLU A 16 96.15 -25.68 -10.46
CA GLU A 16 96.06 -25.52 -9.01
C GLU A 16 95.13 -24.36 -8.63
N SER A 17 95.18 -23.24 -9.37
CA SER A 17 94.24 -22.12 -9.21
C SER A 17 92.78 -22.49 -9.55
N TYR A 18 92.58 -23.33 -10.58
CA TYR A 18 91.26 -23.87 -10.92
C TYR A 18 90.72 -24.81 -9.83
N GLU A 19 91.57 -25.69 -9.31
CA GLU A 19 91.22 -26.57 -8.20
C GLU A 19 90.86 -25.79 -6.93
N ASP A 20 91.69 -24.82 -6.53
CA ASP A 20 91.43 -23.97 -5.37
C ASP A 20 90.14 -23.16 -5.51
N PHE A 21 89.88 -22.60 -6.71
CA PHE A 21 88.62 -21.92 -6.99
C PHE A 21 87.42 -22.87 -6.85
N MET A 22 87.44 -24.04 -7.47
CA MET A 22 86.33 -24.99 -7.41
C MET A 22 86.11 -25.58 -6.00
N ARG A 23 87.18 -25.73 -5.21
CA ARG A 23 87.10 -26.10 -3.78
C ARG A 23 86.53 -24.97 -2.93
N LYS A 24 86.94 -23.71 -3.15
CA LYS A 24 86.36 -22.52 -2.48
C LYS A 24 84.88 -22.36 -2.79
N MET A 25 84.46 -22.73 -4.00
CA MET A 25 83.06 -22.76 -4.40
C MET A 25 82.29 -23.98 -3.86
N GLY A 26 82.95 -24.96 -3.23
CA GLY A 26 82.31 -26.12 -2.61
C GLY A 26 81.75 -27.16 -3.58
N VAL A 27 82.16 -27.12 -4.85
CA VAL A 27 81.61 -27.94 -5.96
C VAL A 27 82.59 -29.00 -6.47
N TRP A 28 83.81 -29.03 -5.90
CA TRP A 28 84.90 -29.91 -6.34
C TRP A 28 84.52 -31.39 -6.39
N ASP A 29 83.83 -31.87 -5.37
CA ASP A 29 83.46 -33.27 -5.25
C ASP A 29 82.32 -33.68 -6.21
N ALA A 30 81.57 -32.71 -6.71
CA ALA A 30 80.49 -32.89 -7.68
C ALA A 30 80.94 -32.84 -9.16
N LEU A 31 82.20 -32.44 -9.44
CA LEU A 31 82.73 -32.38 -10.81
C LEU A 31 82.95 -33.79 -11.39
N PRO A 32 82.46 -34.09 -12.60
CA PRO A 32 82.78 -35.34 -13.29
C PRO A 32 84.27 -35.43 -13.61
N ASP A 33 84.83 -36.64 -13.59
CA ASP A 33 86.26 -36.89 -13.79
C ASP A 33 86.80 -36.33 -15.12
N VAL A 34 85.94 -36.13 -16.12
CA VAL A 34 86.30 -35.55 -17.42
C VAL A 34 86.64 -34.04 -17.35
N ILE A 35 86.35 -33.35 -16.25
CA ILE A 35 86.65 -31.91 -16.07
C ILE A 35 87.68 -31.67 -14.96
N ARG A 36 88.06 -32.73 -14.22
CA ARG A 36 89.11 -32.67 -13.20
C ARG A 36 90.51 -32.60 -13.84
N PRO A 37 91.50 -31.98 -13.18
CA PRO A 37 92.88 -31.92 -13.65
C PRO A 37 93.40 -33.32 -14.02
N GLY A 38 93.98 -33.47 -15.22
CA GLY A 38 94.47 -34.75 -15.75
C GLY A 38 93.61 -35.40 -16.83
N SER A 39 92.42 -34.85 -17.15
CA SER A 39 91.65 -35.24 -18.34
C SER A 39 92.18 -34.52 -19.62
N PRO A 40 91.79 -34.93 -20.84
CA PRO A 40 92.22 -34.28 -22.08
C PRO A 40 91.72 -32.83 -22.25
N VAL A 41 90.67 -32.46 -21.51
CA VAL A 41 89.94 -31.19 -21.69
C VAL A 41 90.64 -30.01 -20.99
N PRO A 42 91.14 -30.13 -19.73
CA PRO A 42 91.93 -29.09 -19.06
C PRO A 42 93.26 -28.76 -19.74
N ALA A 43 93.88 -29.69 -20.49
CA ALA A 43 95.17 -29.47 -21.14
C ALA A 43 95.10 -28.39 -22.25
N ILE A 44 93.93 -28.18 -22.85
CA ILE A 44 93.66 -27.09 -23.81
C ILE A 44 93.36 -25.76 -23.07
N ALA A 45 93.05 -25.83 -21.77
CA ALA A 45 92.45 -24.75 -20.98
C ALA A 45 93.45 -23.82 -20.27
N ALA A 46 94.74 -24.17 -20.16
CA ALA A 46 95.74 -23.35 -19.50
C ALA A 46 96.10 -22.03 -20.22
N ALA A 47 95.38 -21.66 -21.29
CA ALA A 47 95.67 -20.47 -22.09
C ALA A 47 94.78 -19.25 -21.79
N ILE A 48 93.66 -19.36 -21.05
CA ILE A 48 92.67 -18.26 -20.97
C ILE A 48 92.09 -18.12 -19.55
N VAL A 49 92.25 -16.93 -18.96
CA VAL A 49 91.76 -16.55 -17.64
C VAL A 49 90.22 -16.43 -17.62
N GLY A 50 89.59 -17.02 -16.59
CA GLY A 50 88.33 -16.63 -15.93
C GLY A 50 87.11 -16.23 -16.76
N ALA A 51 86.05 -17.07 -16.71
CA ALA A 51 84.69 -16.95 -17.27
C ALA A 51 84.38 -17.59 -18.66
N PRO A 52 85.27 -17.60 -19.67
CA PRO A 52 84.99 -18.24 -20.97
C PRO A 52 84.93 -19.77 -20.95
N PHE A 53 85.36 -20.41 -19.86
CA PHE A 53 85.60 -21.86 -19.80
C PHE A 53 84.33 -22.70 -19.98
N VAL A 54 83.24 -22.34 -19.29
CA VAL A 54 81.96 -23.08 -19.38
C VAL A 54 81.37 -22.96 -20.79
N MET A 55 81.50 -21.79 -21.42
CA MET A 55 81.07 -21.55 -22.80
C MET A 55 81.91 -22.36 -23.81
N ALA A 56 83.22 -22.45 -23.64
CA ALA A 56 84.10 -23.21 -24.54
C ALA A 56 83.85 -24.72 -24.50
N VAL A 57 83.55 -25.28 -23.32
CA VAL A 57 83.19 -26.71 -23.17
C VAL A 57 81.84 -27.02 -23.82
N ILE A 58 80.85 -26.14 -23.68
CA ILE A 58 79.53 -26.28 -24.34
C ILE A 58 79.65 -26.24 -25.87
N ILE A 59 80.56 -25.41 -26.41
CA ILE A 59 80.79 -25.26 -27.86
C ILE A 59 81.48 -26.49 -28.46
N SER A 60 82.36 -27.18 -27.71
CA SER A 60 83.14 -28.31 -28.24
C SER A 60 82.41 -29.66 -28.29
N PHE A 61 81.35 -29.86 -27.49
CA PHE A 61 80.67 -31.16 -27.35
C PHE A 61 79.29 -31.28 -28.04
N GLY A 62 78.83 -30.25 -28.73
CA GLY A 62 77.49 -30.22 -29.33
C GLY A 62 76.42 -29.90 -28.28
N MET A 63 75.70 -28.80 -28.49
CA MET A 63 74.88 -28.12 -27.46
C MET A 63 73.73 -28.95 -26.83
N SER A 64 73.36 -30.11 -27.37
CA SER A 64 72.18 -30.87 -26.90
C SER A 64 72.47 -32.04 -25.94
N ALA A 65 73.64 -32.66 -26.01
CA ALA A 65 73.99 -33.79 -25.12
C ALA A 65 74.65 -33.32 -23.80
N ALA A 66 75.36 -32.20 -23.84
CA ALA A 66 76.03 -31.62 -22.67
C ALA A 66 75.03 -31.05 -21.65
N THR A 67 73.91 -30.48 -22.09
CA THR A 67 72.94 -29.82 -21.21
C THR A 67 72.28 -30.79 -20.21
N ALA A 68 72.01 -32.04 -20.60
CA ALA A 68 71.33 -33.01 -19.74
C ALA A 68 72.24 -33.63 -18.65
N LEU A 69 73.52 -33.86 -18.95
CA LEU A 69 74.49 -34.44 -18.01
C LEU A 69 75.03 -33.40 -17.02
N PHE A 70 75.12 -32.14 -17.44
CA PHE A 70 75.72 -31.08 -16.63
C PHE A 70 74.71 -30.18 -15.93
N SER A 71 73.41 -30.29 -16.21
CA SER A 71 72.38 -29.43 -15.57
C SER A 71 72.39 -29.43 -14.03
N PRO A 72 72.52 -30.57 -13.32
CA PRO A 72 72.54 -30.57 -11.85
C PRO A 72 73.80 -29.90 -11.29
N ILE A 73 74.95 -30.15 -11.90
CA ILE A 73 76.24 -29.59 -11.48
C ILE A 73 76.31 -28.09 -11.80
N LEU A 74 75.82 -27.68 -12.97
CA LEU A 74 75.67 -26.28 -13.32
C LEU A 74 74.71 -25.59 -12.37
N SER A 75 73.64 -26.24 -11.90
CA SER A 75 72.77 -25.69 -10.86
C SER A 75 73.46 -25.53 -9.50
N GLU A 76 74.32 -26.46 -9.08
CA GLU A 76 75.08 -26.32 -7.83
C GLU A 76 76.18 -25.27 -7.93
N ILE A 77 76.89 -25.21 -9.05
CA ILE A 77 77.90 -24.18 -9.33
C ILE A 77 77.23 -22.81 -9.37
N THR A 78 76.13 -22.66 -10.12
CA THR A 78 75.38 -21.39 -10.14
C THR A 78 74.86 -21.05 -8.76
N MET A 79 74.31 -21.98 -7.98
CA MET A 79 73.83 -21.71 -6.63
C MET A 79 74.96 -21.35 -5.65
N ALA A 80 76.12 -22.00 -5.74
CA ALA A 80 77.29 -21.66 -4.94
C ALA A 80 77.84 -20.28 -5.31
N VAL A 81 77.91 -19.97 -6.60
CA VAL A 81 78.23 -18.63 -7.14
C VAL A 81 77.25 -17.63 -6.55
N ARG A 82 75.94 -17.82 -6.70
CA ARG A 82 74.87 -16.95 -6.17
C ARG A 82 74.96 -16.73 -4.67
N LYS A 83 75.24 -17.78 -3.88
CA LYS A 83 75.40 -17.69 -2.42
C LYS A 83 76.64 -16.88 -2.02
N THR A 84 77.68 -16.92 -2.84
CA THR A 84 78.95 -16.23 -2.60
C THR A 84 78.86 -14.76 -3.00
N ILE A 85 78.31 -14.49 -4.18
CA ILE A 85 78.17 -13.12 -4.71
C ILE A 85 76.92 -12.40 -4.17
N LYS A 86 76.00 -13.13 -3.53
CA LYS A 86 74.72 -12.63 -3.01
C LYS A 86 73.96 -11.79 -4.05
N ASP A 87 73.81 -12.31 -5.26
CA ASP A 87 73.19 -11.62 -6.41
C ASP A 87 71.67 -11.48 -6.32
N TRP A 88 71.05 -11.83 -5.19
CA TRP A 88 69.62 -11.64 -5.03
C TRP A 88 69.30 -10.15 -4.96
N ARG A 89 68.60 -9.66 -5.98
CA ARG A 89 68.02 -8.32 -6.02
C ARG A 89 66.50 -8.47 -6.09
N PRO A 90 65.74 -7.79 -5.22
CA PRO A 90 64.31 -7.67 -5.42
C PRO A 90 64.03 -6.96 -6.75
N ASP A 91 62.84 -7.17 -7.30
CA ASP A 91 62.38 -6.34 -8.41
C ASP A 91 62.27 -4.86 -7.96
N LEU A 92 62.24 -3.96 -8.93
CA LEU A 92 62.19 -2.51 -8.67
C LEU A 92 61.00 -2.10 -7.80
N GLY A 93 59.86 -2.77 -7.96
CA GLY A 93 58.68 -2.53 -7.15
C GLY A 93 58.93 -2.86 -5.68
N THR A 94 59.47 -4.05 -5.42
CA THR A 94 59.82 -4.47 -4.07
C THR A 94 60.89 -3.55 -3.44
N LEU A 95 61.88 -3.08 -4.21
CA LEU A 95 62.91 -2.16 -3.71
C LEU A 95 62.33 -0.82 -3.24
N ILE A 96 61.47 -0.19 -4.04
CA ILE A 96 60.81 1.08 -3.66
C ILE A 96 59.89 0.89 -2.46
N MET A 97 59.19 -0.25 -2.36
CA MET A 97 58.37 -0.55 -1.19
C MET A 97 59.21 -0.71 0.08
N LEU A 98 60.39 -1.33 -0.03
CA LEU A 98 61.33 -1.48 1.08
C LEU A 98 61.92 -0.14 1.51
N GLU A 99 62.33 0.70 0.56
CA GLU A 99 62.83 2.05 0.82
C GLU A 99 61.79 2.91 1.54
N ASN A 100 60.55 2.95 1.04
CA ASN A 100 59.46 3.70 1.67
C ASN A 100 59.13 3.20 3.09
N ARG A 101 59.28 1.90 3.36
CA ARG A 101 59.00 1.31 4.68
C ARG A 101 60.15 1.45 5.67
N PHE A 102 61.38 1.59 5.17
CA PHE A 102 62.61 1.67 5.95
C PHE A 102 63.52 2.82 5.45
N PRO A 103 63.08 4.09 5.58
CA PRO A 103 63.80 5.24 5.05
C PRO A 103 65.15 5.48 5.77
N ASP A 104 65.31 4.97 7.00
CA ASP A 104 66.51 5.12 7.81
C ASP A 104 67.74 4.38 7.24
N LEU A 105 67.58 3.55 6.21
CA LEU A 105 68.65 2.84 5.52
C LEU A 105 69.17 3.59 4.27
N SER A 106 69.11 4.92 4.24
CA SER A 106 69.41 5.75 3.06
C SER A 106 70.70 5.37 2.31
N ASN A 107 71.81 5.18 3.03
CA ASN A 107 73.09 4.83 2.41
C ASN A 107 73.07 3.48 1.68
N LEU A 108 72.25 2.53 2.14
CA LEU A 108 72.08 1.23 1.48
C LEU A 108 71.23 1.37 0.21
N TRP A 109 70.22 2.24 0.22
CA TRP A 109 69.39 2.50 -0.96
C TRP A 109 70.18 3.20 -2.06
N ASP A 110 70.97 4.21 -1.72
CA ASP A 110 71.86 4.91 -2.66
C ASP A 110 72.81 3.93 -3.37
N GLU A 111 73.45 3.02 -2.62
CA GLU A 111 74.34 1.98 -3.18
C GLU A 111 73.58 1.02 -4.11
N ILE A 112 72.39 0.57 -3.72
CA ILE A 112 71.56 -0.34 -4.53
C ILE A 112 71.12 0.35 -5.84
N TRP A 113 70.71 1.61 -5.77
CA TRP A 113 70.24 2.37 -6.93
C TRP A 113 71.37 2.69 -7.92
N ASP A 114 72.54 3.09 -7.42
CA ASP A 114 73.75 3.31 -8.23
C ASP A 114 74.18 2.02 -8.95
N GLU A 115 74.16 0.88 -8.27
CA GLU A 115 74.53 -0.41 -8.87
C GLU A 115 73.55 -0.87 -9.95
N LEU A 116 72.26 -0.55 -9.81
CA LEU A 116 71.24 -0.86 -10.83
C LEU A 116 71.38 0.04 -12.07
N GLY A 117 72.14 1.14 -11.97
CA GLY A 117 72.41 2.04 -13.09
C GLY A 117 71.15 2.75 -13.60
N ILE A 118 70.15 2.93 -12.75
CA ILE A 118 68.90 3.63 -13.11
C ILE A 118 69.23 5.12 -13.17
N PRO A 119 68.89 5.82 -14.27
CA PRO A 119 69.08 7.26 -14.34
C PRO A 119 68.34 7.96 -13.19
N PRO A 120 68.93 8.94 -12.49
CA PRO A 120 68.29 9.63 -11.37
C PRO A 120 66.89 10.19 -11.71
N GLU A 121 66.74 10.74 -12.92
CA GLU A 121 65.46 11.23 -13.44
C GLU A 121 64.38 10.14 -13.52
N ILE A 122 64.76 8.89 -13.80
CA ILE A 122 63.82 7.76 -13.83
C ILE A 122 63.52 7.29 -12.41
N LEU A 123 64.55 7.22 -11.55
CA LEU A 123 64.40 6.77 -10.17
C LEU A 123 63.44 7.67 -9.37
N GLU A 124 63.57 9.00 -9.51
CA GLU A 124 62.70 9.99 -8.87
C GLU A 124 61.22 9.78 -9.25
N ASN A 125 60.93 9.47 -10.52
CA ASN A 125 59.57 9.25 -11.01
C ASN A 125 59.06 7.81 -10.80
N LEU A 126 59.96 6.83 -10.59
CA LEU A 126 59.60 5.43 -10.41
C LEU A 126 58.89 5.21 -9.07
N ALA A 127 59.26 6.00 -8.05
CA ALA A 127 58.60 5.97 -6.75
C ALA A 127 57.08 6.25 -6.87
N ASP A 128 56.70 7.26 -7.65
CA ASP A 128 55.30 7.65 -7.86
C ASP A 128 54.47 6.58 -8.58
N VAL A 129 55.12 5.69 -9.34
CA VAL A 129 54.46 4.57 -10.04
C VAL A 129 54.25 3.36 -9.12
N VAL A 130 55.15 3.16 -8.15
CA VAL A 130 55.15 1.95 -7.30
C VAL A 130 54.42 2.15 -5.97
N ILE A 131 54.36 3.38 -5.47
CA ILE A 131 53.64 3.69 -4.23
C ILE A 131 52.14 3.37 -4.42
N PRO A 132 51.49 2.71 -3.44
CA PRO A 132 50.06 2.45 -3.51
C PRO A 132 49.27 3.75 -3.66
N THR A 133 48.51 3.85 -4.75
CA THR A 133 47.59 4.97 -5.00
C THR A 133 46.17 4.59 -4.60
N ILE A 134 45.31 5.59 -4.39
CA ILE A 134 43.89 5.38 -4.10
C ILE A 134 43.26 4.62 -5.29
N PRO A 135 42.58 3.48 -5.10
CA PRO A 135 41.92 2.75 -6.18
C PRO A 135 40.93 3.62 -6.98
N GLU A 136 40.72 3.31 -8.25
CA GLU A 136 39.86 4.12 -9.13
C GLU A 136 38.42 4.24 -8.61
N VAL A 137 37.90 3.16 -8.03
CA VAL A 137 36.56 3.12 -7.42
C VAL A 137 36.46 4.08 -6.23
N ASP A 138 37.53 4.19 -5.44
CA ASP A 138 37.57 5.07 -4.28
C ASP A 138 37.73 6.53 -4.71
N LEU A 139 38.53 6.82 -5.74
CA LEU A 139 38.60 8.15 -6.36
C LEU A 139 37.23 8.63 -6.86
N LEU A 140 36.49 7.76 -7.56
CA LEU A 140 35.14 8.06 -8.02
C LEU A 140 34.15 8.25 -6.87
N THR A 141 34.37 7.57 -5.75
CA THR A 141 33.58 7.74 -4.53
C THR A 141 33.86 9.06 -3.84
N LEU A 142 35.15 9.46 -3.75
CA LEU A 142 35.55 10.75 -3.23
C LEU A 142 35.01 11.89 -4.10
N TRP A 143 35.02 11.72 -5.42
CA TRP A 143 34.40 12.65 -6.36
C TRP A 143 32.89 12.80 -6.12
N LEU A 144 32.14 11.69 -6.01
CA LEU A 144 30.71 11.74 -5.68
C LEU A 144 30.43 12.44 -4.34
N ARG A 145 31.33 12.26 -3.37
CA ARG A 145 31.26 12.87 -2.03
C ARG A 145 31.73 14.33 -2.00
N LYS A 146 32.17 14.89 -3.13
CA LYS A 146 32.72 16.25 -3.23
C LYS A 146 34.01 16.46 -2.40
N GLU A 147 34.68 15.37 -2.04
CA GLU A 147 35.99 15.35 -1.36
C GLU A 147 37.15 15.39 -2.37
N LEU A 148 36.87 15.14 -3.65
CA LEU A 148 37.81 15.25 -4.77
C LEU A 148 37.14 16.06 -5.88
N THR A 149 37.80 17.11 -6.38
CA THR A 149 37.23 17.92 -7.47
C THR A 149 37.30 17.16 -8.80
N GLU A 150 36.43 17.50 -9.74
CA GLU A 150 36.46 16.86 -11.07
C GLU A 150 37.79 17.09 -11.82
N PRO A 151 38.40 18.30 -11.83
CA PRO A 151 39.74 18.49 -12.40
C PRO A 151 40.82 17.62 -11.76
N ASP A 152 40.77 17.43 -10.43
CA ASP A 152 41.75 16.59 -9.72
C ASP A 152 41.54 15.10 -10.05
N LEU A 153 40.28 14.65 -10.12
CA LEU A 153 39.94 13.30 -10.59
C LEU A 153 40.44 13.04 -12.01
N LEU A 154 40.23 14.00 -12.92
CA LEU A 154 40.68 13.91 -14.31
C LEU A 154 42.20 13.79 -14.37
N THR A 155 42.92 14.57 -13.57
CA THR A 155 44.38 14.55 -13.49
C THR A 155 44.88 13.20 -12.99
N GLU A 156 44.32 12.69 -11.88
CA GLU A 156 44.67 11.39 -11.29
C GLU A 156 44.42 10.22 -12.24
N LEU A 157 43.25 10.17 -12.89
CA LEU A 157 42.94 9.08 -13.81
C LEU A 157 43.75 9.17 -15.11
N SER A 158 44.00 10.38 -15.62
CA SER A 158 44.82 10.59 -16.82
C SER A 158 46.27 10.17 -16.58
N ALA A 159 46.83 10.47 -15.40
CA ALA A 159 48.18 10.03 -15.00
C ALA A 159 48.31 8.49 -14.99
N ARG A 160 47.20 7.77 -14.79
CA ARG A 160 47.12 6.29 -14.82
C ARG A 160 46.83 5.72 -16.21
N GLY A 161 46.81 6.56 -17.25
CA GLY A 161 46.59 6.15 -18.64
C GLY A 161 45.12 5.99 -19.04
N TRP A 162 44.17 6.51 -18.26
CA TRP A 162 42.79 6.63 -18.72
C TRP A 162 42.68 7.73 -19.77
N THR A 163 41.94 7.47 -20.84
CA THR A 163 41.61 8.51 -21.83
C THR A 163 40.40 9.31 -21.35
N ASP A 164 40.27 10.57 -21.74
CA ASP A 164 39.12 11.43 -21.40
C ASP A 164 37.78 10.72 -21.61
N GLN A 165 37.62 10.07 -22.78
CA GLN A 165 36.43 9.29 -23.11
C GLN A 165 36.14 8.14 -22.13
N ARG A 166 37.18 7.49 -21.58
CA ARG A 166 37.01 6.41 -20.60
C ARG A 166 36.71 6.98 -19.21
N ILE A 167 37.25 8.15 -18.86
CA ILE A 167 36.96 8.84 -17.61
C ILE A 167 35.48 9.27 -17.58
N GLU A 168 34.99 9.90 -18.66
CA GLU A 168 33.57 10.24 -18.79
C GLU A 168 32.66 9.02 -18.60
N LYS A 169 33.00 7.89 -19.24
CA LYS A 169 32.22 6.65 -19.14
C LYS A 169 32.22 6.08 -17.72
N ILE A 170 33.36 6.06 -17.04
CA ILE A 170 33.42 5.50 -15.68
C ILE A 170 32.74 6.41 -14.65
N MET A 171 32.77 7.73 -14.85
CA MET A 171 31.96 8.69 -14.08
C MET A 171 30.46 8.44 -14.27
N GLN A 172 30.01 8.19 -15.51
CA GLN A 172 28.61 7.82 -15.79
C GLN A 172 28.22 6.50 -15.13
N VAL A 173 29.08 5.48 -15.20
CA VAL A 173 28.83 4.17 -14.55
C VAL A 173 28.73 4.29 -13.03
N ARG A 174 29.41 5.27 -12.42
CA ARG A 174 29.34 5.50 -10.98
C ARG A 174 28.00 6.08 -10.53
N GLN A 175 27.26 6.74 -11.43
CA GLN A 175 25.89 7.16 -11.14
C GLN A 175 24.96 5.95 -11.11
N ILE A 176 24.19 5.81 -10.04
CA ILE A 176 23.28 4.70 -9.84
C ILE A 176 21.99 4.93 -10.64
N ILE A 177 21.61 3.91 -11.40
CA ILE A 177 20.26 3.75 -11.94
C ILE A 177 19.55 2.73 -11.03
N PRO A 178 18.32 3.01 -10.57
CA PRO A 178 17.51 2.04 -9.83
C PRO A 178 17.40 0.69 -10.53
N GLY A 179 17.25 -0.38 -9.74
CA GLY A 179 17.09 -1.72 -10.29
C GLY A 179 15.79 -1.86 -11.09
N VAL A 180 15.71 -2.88 -11.96
CA VAL A 180 14.52 -3.10 -12.80
C VAL A 180 13.24 -3.23 -11.96
N GLY A 181 13.31 -3.88 -10.79
CA GLY A 181 12.16 -3.99 -9.88
C GLY A 181 11.68 -2.64 -9.36
N ASP A 182 12.60 -1.77 -8.95
CA ASP A 182 12.29 -0.41 -8.50
C ASP A 182 11.69 0.43 -9.63
N LEU A 183 12.26 0.33 -10.83
CA LEU A 183 11.76 1.03 -12.02
C LEU A 183 10.33 0.60 -12.37
N ILE A 184 10.03 -0.70 -12.32
CA ILE A 184 8.66 -1.21 -12.55
C ILE A 184 7.73 -0.70 -11.44
N SER A 185 8.16 -0.77 -10.18
CA SER A 185 7.35 -0.32 -9.05
C SER A 185 7.04 1.17 -9.14
N MET A 186 8.02 2.01 -9.48
CA MET A 186 7.83 3.43 -9.74
C MET A 186 6.85 3.68 -10.90
N ALA A 187 6.84 2.82 -11.92
CA ALA A 187 6.03 3.02 -13.12
C ALA A 187 4.56 2.71 -12.82
N VAL A 188 4.32 1.60 -12.13
CA VAL A 188 2.99 1.24 -11.61
C VAL A 188 2.51 2.29 -10.61
N ARG A 189 3.40 2.80 -9.75
CA ARG A 189 3.09 3.86 -8.77
C ARG A 189 2.97 5.27 -9.37
N GLU A 190 2.92 5.41 -10.69
CA GLU A 190 2.75 6.71 -11.39
C GLU A 190 3.83 7.75 -11.02
N ALA A 191 5.03 7.33 -10.60
CA ALA A 191 6.07 8.23 -10.12
C ALA A 191 6.65 9.15 -11.21
N TRP A 192 6.46 8.80 -12.48
CA TRP A 192 6.85 9.64 -13.63
C TRP A 192 5.76 10.63 -14.07
N ASN A 193 4.56 10.54 -13.51
CA ASN A 193 3.42 11.33 -13.93
C ASN A 193 3.27 12.56 -13.03
N ASP A 194 3.66 13.73 -13.54
CA ASP A 194 3.63 14.98 -12.78
C ASP A 194 2.20 15.42 -12.45
N GLU A 195 1.23 15.17 -13.34
CA GLU A 195 -0.19 15.49 -13.09
C GLU A 195 -0.75 14.67 -11.93
N VAL A 196 -0.38 13.39 -11.84
CA VAL A 196 -0.75 12.52 -10.72
C VAL A 196 -0.06 12.97 -9.44
N ALA A 197 1.24 13.29 -9.50
CA ALA A 197 1.97 13.75 -8.33
C ALA A 197 1.42 15.06 -7.77
N GLU A 198 0.98 16.00 -8.63
CA GLU A 198 0.32 17.23 -8.22
C GLU A 198 -1.09 16.94 -7.66
N ARG A 199 -1.88 16.08 -8.31
CA ARG A 199 -3.25 15.75 -7.88
C ARG A 199 -3.29 15.08 -6.49
N PHE A 200 -2.32 14.23 -6.18
CA PHE A 200 -2.26 13.47 -4.93
C PHE A 200 -1.18 13.96 -3.95
N ASP A 201 -0.59 15.12 -4.21
CA ASP A 201 0.45 15.74 -3.37
C ASP A 201 1.66 14.82 -3.09
N TYR A 202 2.04 13.95 -4.04
CA TYR A 202 3.11 12.98 -3.81
C TYR A 202 4.51 13.59 -3.65
N ASP A 203 4.70 14.85 -4.07
CA ASP A 203 5.95 15.59 -3.86
C ASP A 203 6.04 16.24 -2.47
N GLN A 204 4.98 16.18 -1.65
CA GLN A 204 4.97 16.81 -0.33
C GLN A 204 6.12 16.31 0.55
N GLY A 205 6.89 17.23 1.13
CA GLY A 205 7.96 16.94 2.09
C GLY A 205 9.28 16.49 1.46
N ILE A 206 9.39 16.41 0.13
CA ILE A 206 10.64 16.07 -0.54
C ILE A 206 11.73 17.10 -0.27
N GLU A 207 11.35 18.36 -0.06
CA GLU A 207 12.23 19.47 0.27
C GLU A 207 12.95 19.31 1.62
N LEU A 208 12.47 18.40 2.48
CA LEU A 208 13.10 18.06 3.76
C LEU A 208 14.26 17.07 3.60
N LEU A 209 14.40 16.44 2.43
CA LEU A 209 15.46 15.48 2.17
C LEU A 209 16.78 16.21 1.84
N PRO A 210 17.88 15.92 2.55
CA PRO A 210 19.19 16.45 2.19
C PRO A 210 19.67 15.76 0.90
N SER A 211 20.13 16.52 -0.10
CA SER A 211 20.60 15.91 -1.36
C SER A 211 21.96 15.23 -1.23
N GLU A 212 22.83 15.76 -0.37
CA GLU A 212 24.22 15.34 -0.22
C GLU A 212 24.39 13.82 0.01
N PRO A 213 23.67 13.15 0.95
CA PRO A 213 23.86 11.72 1.16
C PRO A 213 23.44 10.85 -0.02
N PHE A 214 22.45 11.29 -0.82
CA PHE A 214 21.99 10.54 -2.00
C PHE A 214 22.95 10.72 -3.17
N GLU A 215 23.37 11.97 -3.43
CA GLU A 215 24.37 12.30 -4.45
C GLU A 215 25.71 11.60 -4.16
N ALA A 216 26.12 11.54 -2.88
CA ALA A 216 27.32 10.82 -2.42
C ALA A 216 27.27 9.30 -2.67
N GLN A 217 26.07 8.73 -2.82
CA GLN A 217 25.86 7.34 -3.21
C GLN A 217 25.75 7.18 -4.74
N GLY A 218 25.76 8.27 -5.51
CA GLY A 218 25.60 8.27 -6.96
C GLY A 218 24.13 8.31 -7.40
N LEU A 219 23.18 8.49 -6.49
CA LEU A 219 21.76 8.59 -6.82
C LEU A 219 21.37 10.05 -7.07
N SER A 220 20.90 10.38 -8.26
CA SER A 220 20.45 11.74 -8.58
C SER A 220 19.17 12.09 -7.82
N MET A 221 18.96 13.39 -7.55
CA MET A 221 17.72 13.85 -6.91
C MET A 221 16.46 13.59 -7.75
N ASP A 222 16.61 13.43 -9.06
CA ASP A 222 15.53 12.98 -9.94
C ASP A 222 15.09 11.54 -9.62
N TRP A 223 16.02 10.64 -9.31
CA TRP A 223 15.69 9.29 -8.87
C TRP A 223 15.13 9.29 -7.46
N VAL A 224 15.70 10.10 -6.56
CA VAL A 224 15.16 10.28 -5.19
C VAL A 224 13.71 10.74 -5.25
N LYS A 225 13.37 11.70 -6.13
CA LYS A 225 11.99 12.16 -6.35
C LYS A 225 11.05 11.04 -6.77
N ARG A 226 11.49 10.12 -7.60
CA ARG A 226 10.67 8.99 -8.05
C ARG A 226 10.49 7.93 -6.97
N TYR A 227 11.55 7.65 -6.21
CA TYR A 227 11.42 6.84 -4.99
C TYR A 227 10.45 7.48 -4.00
N TRP A 228 10.52 8.80 -3.82
CA TRP A 228 9.61 9.54 -2.97
C TRP A 228 8.17 9.40 -3.47
N ARG A 229 7.87 9.67 -4.74
CA ARG A 229 6.51 9.48 -5.24
C ARG A 229 5.99 8.04 -5.06
N ALA A 230 6.86 7.03 -5.21
CA ALA A 230 6.49 5.63 -5.05
C ALA A 230 6.38 5.15 -3.59
N HIS A 231 6.91 5.90 -2.60
CA HIS A 231 6.99 5.44 -1.21
C HIS A 231 5.67 5.50 -0.45
N TRP A 232 4.72 6.32 -0.90
CA TRP A 232 3.45 6.54 -0.20
C TRP A 232 2.63 5.26 -0.06
N VAL A 233 2.04 5.08 1.13
CA VAL A 233 1.06 4.03 1.38
C VAL A 233 -0.29 4.49 0.85
N LEU A 234 -0.83 3.78 -0.13
CA LEU A 234 -2.09 4.13 -0.75
C LEU A 234 -3.28 3.78 0.16
N PRO A 235 -4.39 4.53 0.08
CA PRO A 235 -5.65 4.13 0.68
C PRO A 235 -6.11 2.76 0.18
N SER A 236 -6.85 2.03 1.03
CA SER A 236 -7.49 0.78 0.61
C SER A 236 -8.53 1.03 -0.50
N ILE A 237 -8.77 0.03 -1.34
CA ILE A 237 -9.78 0.07 -2.41
C ILE A 237 -11.17 0.45 -1.85
N THR A 238 -11.56 -0.14 -0.71
CA THR A 238 -12.83 0.17 -0.04
C THR A 238 -12.89 1.63 0.43
N ALA A 239 -11.79 2.19 0.91
CA ALA A 239 -11.71 3.62 1.23
C ALA A 239 -11.86 4.47 -0.05
N GLY A 240 -11.24 4.05 -1.17
CA GLY A 240 -11.44 4.65 -2.49
C GLY A 240 -12.90 4.74 -2.90
N TYR A 241 -13.67 3.65 -2.76
CA TYR A 241 -15.12 3.66 -3.03
C TYR A 241 -15.88 4.60 -2.09
N GLN A 242 -15.53 4.62 -0.80
CA GLN A 242 -16.18 5.53 0.15
C GLN A 242 -15.88 7.00 -0.18
N MET A 243 -14.65 7.33 -0.60
CA MET A 243 -14.31 8.67 -1.06
C MET A 243 -15.11 9.04 -2.31
N LEU A 244 -15.15 8.18 -3.33
CA LEU A 244 -15.97 8.38 -4.52
C LEU A 244 -17.44 8.65 -4.18
N HIS A 245 -18.02 7.85 -3.27
CA HIS A 245 -19.42 8.00 -2.93
C HIS A 245 -19.70 9.20 -2.03
N ARG A 246 -18.80 9.59 -1.12
CA ARG A 246 -19.09 10.61 -0.10
C ARG A 246 -18.55 12.00 -0.45
N LEU A 247 -17.46 12.07 -1.20
CA LEU A 247 -16.76 13.30 -1.57
C LEU A 247 -17.06 13.69 -3.03
N ARG A 248 -18.32 13.59 -3.44
CA ARG A 248 -18.72 13.90 -4.82
C ARG A 248 -18.56 15.40 -5.12
N PRO A 249 -18.37 15.80 -6.39
CA PRO A 249 -18.38 17.21 -6.78
C PRO A 249 -19.60 17.96 -6.22
N GLY A 250 -19.35 19.13 -5.60
CA GLY A 250 -20.38 19.95 -4.95
C GLY A 250 -20.71 19.58 -3.50
N THR A 251 -20.10 18.53 -2.93
CA THR A 251 -20.30 18.16 -1.51
C THR A 251 -19.14 18.55 -0.60
N THR A 252 -17.97 18.86 -1.16
CA THR A 252 -16.75 19.25 -0.45
C THR A 252 -15.86 20.09 -1.37
N ASP A 253 -14.95 20.87 -0.79
CA ASP A 253 -13.95 21.67 -1.51
C ASP A 253 -12.83 20.82 -2.13
N ASN A 254 -12.69 19.55 -1.71
CA ASN A 254 -11.75 18.59 -2.29
C ASN A 254 -12.48 17.31 -2.75
N PRO A 255 -13.15 17.35 -3.92
CA PRO A 255 -13.92 16.21 -4.40
C PRO A 255 -13.01 15.07 -4.86
N PHE A 256 -13.54 13.84 -4.78
CA PHE A 256 -12.93 12.63 -5.29
C PHE A 256 -13.81 12.06 -6.42
N THR A 257 -13.22 11.90 -7.60
CA THR A 257 -13.90 11.59 -8.85
C THR A 257 -13.64 10.16 -9.31
N ASN A 258 -14.34 9.74 -10.37
CA ASN A 258 -14.06 8.45 -11.00
C ASN A 258 -12.62 8.38 -11.56
N ASP A 259 -12.07 9.49 -12.06
CA ASP A 259 -10.70 9.50 -12.59
C ASP A 259 -9.66 9.38 -11.47
N ASP A 260 -9.95 9.98 -10.31
CA ASP A 260 -9.12 9.79 -9.11
C ASP A 260 -9.16 8.33 -8.65
N LEU A 261 -10.34 7.69 -8.66
CA LEU A 261 -10.47 6.27 -8.32
C LEU A 261 -9.73 5.38 -9.33
N ARG A 262 -9.86 5.64 -10.63
CA ARG A 262 -9.12 4.90 -11.68
C ARG A 262 -7.62 4.98 -11.45
N THR A 263 -7.13 6.18 -11.11
CA THR A 263 -5.72 6.40 -10.83
C THR A 263 -5.30 5.62 -9.60
N LEU A 264 -6.03 5.75 -8.48
CA LEU A 264 -5.77 4.99 -7.25
C LEU A 264 -5.72 3.47 -7.51
N LEU A 265 -6.68 2.92 -8.26
CA LEU A 265 -6.73 1.48 -8.56
C LEU A 265 -5.55 1.03 -9.43
N ARG A 266 -5.14 1.83 -10.41
CA ARG A 266 -3.95 1.58 -11.23
C ARG A 266 -2.67 1.63 -10.39
N THR A 267 -2.52 2.66 -9.57
CA THR A 267 -1.38 2.84 -8.65
C THR A 267 -1.33 1.70 -7.61
N ALA A 268 -2.47 1.11 -7.27
CA ALA A 268 -2.58 -0.10 -6.44
C ALA A 268 -2.27 -1.42 -7.19
N ASP A 269 -1.73 -1.35 -8.42
CA ASP A 269 -1.35 -2.48 -9.27
C ASP A 269 -2.54 -3.39 -9.69
N ILE A 270 -3.74 -2.79 -9.83
CA ILE A 270 -4.89 -3.51 -10.36
C ILE A 270 -4.87 -3.46 -11.89
N SER A 271 -4.98 -4.64 -12.51
CA SER A 271 -5.02 -4.74 -13.98
C SER A 271 -6.12 -3.85 -14.57
N PRO A 272 -5.83 -3.09 -15.65
CA PRO A 272 -6.80 -2.23 -16.32
C PRO A 272 -8.10 -2.93 -16.72
N PHE A 273 -8.04 -4.24 -16.98
CA PHE A 273 -9.22 -5.04 -17.28
C PHE A 273 -10.28 -5.02 -16.17
N PHE A 274 -9.87 -4.96 -14.90
CA PHE A 274 -10.78 -4.98 -13.76
C PHE A 274 -11.21 -3.60 -13.28
N ILE A 275 -10.49 -2.53 -13.63
CA ILE A 275 -10.72 -1.19 -13.06
C ILE A 275 -12.16 -0.72 -13.29
N GLU A 276 -12.64 -0.65 -14.53
CA GLU A 276 -14.00 -0.18 -14.79
C GLU A 276 -15.06 -1.09 -14.16
N ARG A 277 -14.85 -2.41 -14.16
CA ARG A 277 -15.78 -3.38 -13.55
C ARG A 277 -15.89 -3.18 -12.04
N LEU A 278 -14.75 -2.93 -11.38
CA LEU A 278 -14.69 -2.66 -9.95
C LEU A 278 -15.36 -1.33 -9.59
N ILE A 279 -15.27 -0.32 -10.46
CA ILE A 279 -15.96 0.95 -10.29
C ILE A 279 -17.48 0.76 -10.45
N GLU A 280 -17.93 0.07 -11.50
CA GLU A 280 -19.35 -0.17 -11.77
C GLU A 280 -20.04 -0.88 -10.60
N ILE A 281 -19.45 -1.95 -10.06
CA ILE A 281 -20.02 -2.70 -8.95
C ILE A 281 -19.86 -2.02 -7.58
N SER A 282 -19.17 -0.87 -7.51
CA SER A 282 -18.98 -0.16 -6.25
C SER A 282 -20.27 0.56 -5.79
N PHE A 283 -21.14 0.93 -6.74
CA PHE A 283 -22.39 1.61 -6.43
C PHE A 283 -23.44 0.67 -5.84
N ALA A 284 -24.24 1.19 -4.91
CA ALA A 284 -25.33 0.42 -4.32
C ALA A 284 -26.44 0.16 -5.35
N THR A 285 -26.88 -1.09 -5.46
CA THR A 285 -28.05 -1.46 -6.25
C THR A 285 -29.34 -1.14 -5.50
N TYR A 286 -30.46 -1.03 -6.22
CA TYR A 286 -31.76 -0.88 -5.56
C TYR A 286 -32.04 -2.07 -4.65
N THR A 287 -32.63 -1.81 -3.48
CA THR A 287 -33.06 -2.90 -2.62
C THR A 287 -34.30 -3.57 -3.19
N ARG A 288 -34.54 -4.83 -2.82
CA ARG A 288 -35.78 -5.54 -3.18
C ARG A 288 -37.06 -4.77 -2.80
N VAL A 289 -37.00 -4.00 -1.71
CA VAL A 289 -38.13 -3.22 -1.23
C VAL A 289 -38.33 -1.99 -2.10
N ASP A 290 -37.24 -1.31 -2.43
CA ASP A 290 -37.29 -0.11 -3.28
C ASP A 290 -37.75 -0.47 -4.70
N LEU A 291 -37.28 -1.57 -5.28
CA LEU A 291 -37.74 -2.06 -6.58
C LEU A 291 -39.27 -2.22 -6.62
N ARG A 292 -39.87 -2.87 -5.61
CA ARG A 292 -41.33 -3.02 -5.53
C ARG A 292 -42.05 -1.68 -5.36
N ARG A 293 -41.53 -0.82 -4.49
CA ARG A 293 -42.14 0.50 -4.22
C ARG A 293 -42.08 1.41 -5.44
N MET A 294 -40.94 1.41 -6.14
CA MET A 294 -40.74 2.22 -7.35
C MET A 294 -41.60 1.72 -8.51
N TYR A 295 -41.75 0.40 -8.67
CA TYR A 295 -42.71 -0.17 -9.63
C TYR A 295 -44.15 0.27 -9.30
N LYS A 296 -44.57 0.10 -8.05
CA LYS A 296 -45.90 0.53 -7.59
C LYS A 296 -46.15 2.03 -7.77
N ALA A 297 -45.11 2.85 -7.69
CA ALA A 297 -45.17 4.28 -7.94
C ALA A 297 -45.11 4.66 -9.44
N GLY A 298 -44.98 3.68 -10.34
CA GLY A 298 -44.84 3.90 -11.78
C GLY A 298 -43.49 4.48 -12.19
N VAL A 299 -42.48 4.42 -11.31
CA VAL A 299 -41.12 4.92 -11.58
C VAL A 299 -40.31 3.91 -12.39
N LEU A 300 -40.52 2.61 -12.14
CA LEU A 300 -39.86 1.53 -12.88
C LEU A 300 -40.89 0.72 -13.69
N THR A 301 -40.46 0.25 -14.85
CA THR A 301 -41.15 -0.73 -15.69
C THR A 301 -40.93 -2.16 -15.18
N GLU A 302 -41.72 -3.12 -15.69
CA GLU A 302 -41.57 -4.55 -15.35
C GLU A 302 -40.17 -5.08 -15.68
N ASP A 303 -39.62 -4.68 -16.83
CA ASP A 303 -38.27 -5.05 -17.26
C ASP A 303 -37.19 -4.45 -16.36
N GLU A 304 -37.33 -3.18 -15.94
CA GLU A 304 -36.37 -2.55 -15.02
C GLU A 304 -36.40 -3.16 -13.62
N VAL A 305 -37.56 -3.62 -13.15
CA VAL A 305 -37.66 -4.39 -11.89
C VAL A 305 -36.91 -5.72 -12.02
N TYR A 306 -37.06 -6.40 -13.17
CA TYR A 306 -36.33 -7.63 -13.46
C TYR A 306 -34.82 -7.42 -13.49
N GLN A 307 -34.34 -6.41 -14.21
CA GLN A 307 -32.91 -6.05 -14.23
C GLN A 307 -32.41 -5.69 -12.83
N GLY A 308 -33.18 -4.92 -12.06
CA GLY A 308 -32.81 -4.58 -10.69
C GLY A 308 -32.63 -5.79 -9.78
N TYR A 309 -33.43 -6.86 -9.95
CA TYR A 309 -33.20 -8.11 -9.23
C TYR A 309 -31.94 -8.85 -9.69
N LEU A 310 -31.60 -8.80 -10.99
CA LEU A 310 -30.34 -9.35 -11.49
C LEU A 310 -29.13 -8.58 -10.92
N ASP A 311 -29.21 -7.26 -10.83
CA ASP A 311 -28.15 -6.41 -10.27
C ASP A 311 -27.87 -6.73 -8.79
N ILE A 312 -28.90 -7.13 -8.02
CA ILE A 312 -28.72 -7.62 -6.64
C ILE A 312 -27.95 -8.95 -6.61
N GLY A 313 -27.94 -9.71 -7.71
CA GLY A 313 -27.29 -11.02 -7.83
C GLY A 313 -28.24 -12.21 -7.79
N TYR A 314 -29.55 -12.01 -8.02
CA TYR A 314 -30.47 -13.13 -8.23
C TYR A 314 -30.23 -13.79 -9.59
N ASP A 315 -30.37 -15.12 -9.67
CA ASP A 315 -30.43 -15.81 -10.95
C ASP A 315 -31.70 -15.44 -11.74
N GLU A 316 -31.70 -15.68 -13.05
CA GLU A 316 -32.81 -15.30 -13.95
C GLU A 316 -34.18 -15.83 -13.51
N GLY A 317 -34.23 -17.06 -12.99
CA GLY A 317 -35.48 -17.67 -12.53
C GLY A 317 -36.03 -16.96 -11.30
N LYS A 318 -35.18 -16.69 -10.30
CA LYS A 318 -35.57 -15.93 -9.09
C LYS A 318 -35.92 -14.49 -9.41
N ALA A 319 -35.14 -13.83 -10.26
CA ALA A 319 -35.40 -12.46 -10.68
C ALA A 319 -36.78 -12.36 -11.35
N ARG A 320 -37.10 -13.28 -12.26
CA ARG A 320 -38.41 -13.32 -12.93
C ARG A 320 -39.56 -13.53 -11.95
N ASN A 321 -39.45 -14.53 -11.07
CA ASN A 321 -40.49 -14.81 -10.07
C ASN A 321 -40.72 -13.62 -9.11
N LEU A 322 -39.65 -12.92 -8.71
CA LEU A 322 -39.74 -11.76 -7.84
C LEU A 322 -40.33 -10.54 -8.56
N SER A 323 -40.05 -10.36 -9.85
CA SER A 323 -40.71 -9.34 -10.69
C SER A 323 -42.20 -9.63 -10.83
N ASP A 324 -42.58 -10.86 -11.20
CA ASP A 324 -43.99 -11.26 -11.33
C ASP A 324 -44.74 -11.05 -10.02
N PHE A 325 -44.12 -11.42 -8.90
CA PHE A 325 -44.68 -11.17 -7.57
C PHE A 325 -44.86 -9.66 -7.29
N ALA A 326 -43.85 -8.83 -7.60
CA ALA A 326 -43.94 -7.39 -7.42
C ALA A 326 -45.09 -6.76 -8.23
N ILE A 327 -45.32 -7.26 -9.45
CA ILE A 327 -46.39 -6.83 -10.34
C ILE A 327 -47.76 -7.20 -9.77
N VAL A 328 -47.92 -8.45 -9.31
CA VAL A 328 -49.16 -8.92 -8.70
C VAL A 328 -49.47 -8.15 -7.40
N ASP A 329 -48.46 -7.95 -6.54
CA ASP A 329 -48.60 -7.20 -5.27
C ASP A 329 -49.01 -5.72 -5.52
N ALA A 330 -48.44 -5.08 -6.55
CA ALA A 330 -48.84 -3.73 -6.93
C ALA A 330 -50.32 -3.67 -7.35
N ARG A 331 -50.77 -4.61 -8.18
CA ARG A 331 -52.17 -4.70 -8.67
C ARG A 331 -53.16 -5.05 -7.56
N GLU A 332 -52.80 -5.95 -6.64
CA GLU A 332 -53.65 -6.31 -5.50
C GLU A 332 -53.89 -5.11 -4.57
N ASN A 333 -52.85 -4.30 -4.35
CA ASN A 333 -52.97 -3.08 -3.58
C ASN A 333 -53.86 -2.03 -4.25
N GLU A 334 -53.75 -1.83 -5.57
CA GLU A 334 -54.66 -0.95 -6.31
C GLU A 334 -56.11 -1.41 -6.21
N ARG A 335 -56.34 -2.71 -6.37
CA ARG A 335 -57.65 -3.33 -6.20
C ARG A 335 -58.22 -3.12 -4.79
N ASN A 336 -57.42 -3.25 -3.74
CA ASN A 336 -57.84 -3.03 -2.35
C ASN A 336 -58.14 -1.55 -2.03
N LEU A 337 -57.33 -0.63 -2.56
CA LEU A 337 -57.60 0.81 -2.44
C LEU A 337 -58.92 1.18 -3.13
N THR A 338 -59.14 0.67 -4.34
CA THR A 338 -60.34 0.96 -5.12
C THR A 338 -61.58 0.29 -4.51
N ARG A 339 -61.45 -0.93 -3.96
CA ARG A 339 -62.50 -1.57 -3.14
C ARG A 339 -62.95 -0.65 -2.02
N SER A 340 -62.00 -0.07 -1.27
CA SER A 340 -62.30 0.81 -0.14
C SER A 340 -63.03 2.08 -0.60
N LEU A 341 -62.67 2.63 -1.75
CA LEU A 341 -63.37 3.78 -2.34
C LEU A 341 -64.82 3.42 -2.73
N VAL A 342 -65.03 2.28 -3.40
CA VAL A 342 -66.37 1.79 -3.78
C VAL A 342 -67.24 1.56 -2.55
N VAL A 343 -66.72 0.88 -1.52
CA VAL A 343 -67.45 0.63 -0.28
C VAL A 343 -67.77 1.94 0.45
N ASN A 344 -66.84 2.89 0.52
CA ASN A 344 -67.11 4.19 1.14
C ASN A 344 -68.13 5.03 0.36
N ALA A 345 -68.08 5.01 -0.98
CA ALA A 345 -69.07 5.68 -1.82
C ALA A 345 -70.47 5.09 -1.60
N TYR A 346 -70.57 3.76 -1.46
CA TYR A 346 -71.80 3.09 -1.08
C TYR A 346 -72.28 3.50 0.31
N LYS A 347 -71.41 3.45 1.33
CA LYS A 347 -71.74 3.82 2.71
C LYS A 347 -72.20 5.28 2.85
N ARG A 348 -71.72 6.17 1.99
CA ARG A 348 -72.14 7.58 1.95
C ARG A 348 -73.39 7.83 1.10
N GLY A 349 -73.99 6.79 0.53
CA GLY A 349 -75.15 6.91 -0.37
C GLY A 349 -74.84 7.60 -1.70
N THR A 350 -73.55 7.70 -2.08
CA THR A 350 -73.13 8.33 -3.35
C THR A 350 -73.44 7.43 -4.55
N ILE A 351 -73.42 6.11 -4.37
CA ILE A 351 -73.77 5.12 -5.40
C ILE A 351 -74.78 4.11 -4.82
N PRO A 352 -75.74 3.62 -5.63
CA PRO A 352 -76.70 2.61 -5.20
C PRO A 352 -76.07 1.20 -5.11
N ARG A 353 -76.72 0.30 -4.38
CA ARG A 353 -76.26 -1.08 -4.11
C ARG A 353 -75.82 -1.84 -5.37
N ALA A 354 -76.62 -1.77 -6.43
CA ALA A 354 -76.34 -2.47 -7.68
C ALA A 354 -75.05 -1.96 -8.35
N GLU A 355 -74.81 -0.65 -8.34
CA GLU A 355 -73.60 -0.04 -8.89
C GLU A 355 -72.37 -0.34 -8.04
N ALA A 356 -72.52 -0.39 -6.71
CA ALA A 356 -71.44 -0.78 -5.82
C ALA A 356 -71.01 -2.25 -6.03
N ILE A 357 -71.97 -3.16 -6.19
CA ILE A 357 -71.70 -4.57 -6.52
C ILE A 357 -71.01 -4.68 -7.89
N GLN A 358 -71.53 -3.98 -8.91
CA GLN A 358 -70.92 -3.99 -10.24
C GLN A 358 -69.49 -3.44 -10.22
N GLY A 359 -69.25 -2.34 -9.50
CA GLY A 359 -67.91 -1.77 -9.33
C GLY A 359 -66.93 -2.74 -8.64
N LEU A 360 -67.39 -3.54 -7.67
CA LEU A 360 -66.56 -4.59 -7.05
C LEU A 360 -66.29 -5.76 -8.02
N ILE A 361 -67.26 -6.15 -8.86
CA ILE A 361 -67.08 -7.17 -9.89
C ILE A 361 -66.07 -6.71 -10.96
N ASP A 362 -66.14 -5.45 -11.37
CA ASP A 362 -65.19 -4.85 -12.32
C ASP A 362 -63.76 -4.84 -11.75
N LEU A 363 -63.63 -4.75 -10.42
CA LEU A 363 -62.40 -4.94 -9.66
C LEU A 363 -62.00 -6.43 -9.45
N ARG A 364 -62.61 -7.35 -10.20
CA ARG A 364 -62.33 -8.81 -10.18
C ARG A 364 -62.67 -9.50 -8.85
N PHE A 365 -63.54 -8.95 -8.01
CA PHE A 365 -64.16 -9.73 -6.94
C PHE A 365 -65.20 -10.69 -7.53
N SER A 366 -65.37 -11.86 -6.93
CA SER A 366 -66.44 -12.76 -7.34
C SER A 366 -67.82 -12.13 -7.03
N SER A 367 -68.87 -12.53 -7.75
CA SER A 367 -70.23 -12.03 -7.46
C SER A 367 -70.63 -12.26 -6.00
N PHE A 368 -70.23 -13.40 -5.45
CA PHE A 368 -70.45 -13.74 -4.05
C PHE A 368 -69.70 -12.80 -3.09
N ASP A 369 -68.41 -12.59 -3.33
CA ASP A 369 -67.60 -11.71 -2.47
C ASP A 369 -68.07 -10.25 -2.54
N ALA A 370 -68.42 -9.77 -3.75
CA ALA A 370 -68.94 -8.43 -3.95
C ALA A 370 -70.23 -8.21 -3.15
N GLU A 371 -71.18 -9.14 -3.19
CA GLU A 371 -72.39 -9.09 -2.38
C GLU A 371 -72.09 -9.16 -0.89
N PHE A 372 -71.21 -10.07 -0.46
CA PHE A 372 -70.85 -10.23 0.94
C PHE A 372 -70.18 -8.98 1.53
N ILE A 373 -69.29 -8.33 0.77
CA ILE A 373 -68.67 -7.05 1.14
C ILE A 373 -69.72 -5.97 1.38
N ILE A 374 -70.73 -5.87 0.50
CA ILE A 374 -71.80 -4.88 0.64
C ILE A 374 -72.73 -5.21 1.80
N VAL A 375 -73.01 -6.49 2.07
CA VAL A 375 -73.76 -6.91 3.26
C VAL A 375 -73.04 -6.53 4.56
N ILE A 376 -71.72 -6.67 4.62
CA ILE A 376 -70.94 -6.20 5.76
C ILE A 376 -71.05 -4.67 5.89
N ALA A 377 -70.94 -3.94 4.77
CA ALA A 377 -71.10 -2.49 4.78
C ALA A 377 -72.49 -2.06 5.26
N ASP A 378 -73.55 -2.78 4.89
CA ASP A 378 -74.92 -2.57 5.39
C ASP A 378 -75.02 -2.78 6.90
N ALA A 379 -74.40 -3.85 7.42
CA ALA A 379 -74.36 -4.12 8.84
C ALA A 379 -73.58 -3.03 9.61
N GLU A 380 -72.48 -2.53 9.04
CA GLU A 380 -71.73 -1.41 9.61
C GLU A 380 -72.53 -0.10 9.61
N LEU A 381 -73.29 0.19 8.55
CA LEU A 381 -74.19 1.35 8.51
C LEU A 381 -75.29 1.25 9.55
N ALA A 382 -75.95 0.08 9.65
CA ALA A 382 -76.99 -0.16 10.64
C ALA A 382 -76.45 0.00 12.08
N LYS A 383 -75.22 -0.47 12.33
CA LYS A 383 -74.54 -0.26 13.61
C LYS A 383 -74.21 1.22 13.84
N GLY A 384 -73.67 1.91 12.84
CA GLY A 384 -73.35 3.34 12.96
C GLY A 384 -74.56 4.19 13.34
N VAL A 385 -75.73 3.87 12.78
CA VAL A 385 -77.00 4.54 13.16
C VAL A 385 -77.36 4.28 14.62
N ILE A 386 -77.14 3.07 15.13
CA ILE A 386 -77.38 2.74 16.54
C ILE A 386 -76.38 3.47 17.44
N ASP A 387 -75.10 3.50 17.05
CA ASP A 387 -74.04 4.19 17.81
C ASP A 387 -74.30 5.71 17.88
N ASP A 388 -74.66 6.35 16.77
CA ASP A 388 -75.03 7.79 16.74
C ASP A 388 -76.23 8.10 17.66
N GLN A 389 -77.18 7.17 17.76
CA GLN A 389 -78.35 7.31 18.62
C GLN A 389 -78.02 7.03 20.08
N LEU A 390 -77.14 6.07 20.35
CA LEU A 390 -76.58 5.86 21.68
C LEU A 390 -75.86 7.11 22.18
N ASP A 391 -75.05 7.76 21.34
CA ASP A 391 -74.35 9.00 21.69
C ASP A 391 -75.31 10.16 21.94
N ARG A 392 -76.35 10.31 21.10
CA ARG A 392 -77.42 11.30 21.30
C ARG A 392 -78.17 11.06 22.62
N VAL A 393 -78.56 9.82 22.90
CA VAL A 393 -79.30 9.45 24.11
C VAL A 393 -78.42 9.58 25.36
N GLU A 394 -77.15 9.18 25.28
CA GLU A 394 -76.15 9.41 26.32
C GLU A 394 -76.06 10.90 26.65
N PHE A 395 -75.93 11.76 25.63
CA PHE A 395 -75.86 13.20 25.81
C PHE A 395 -77.10 13.75 26.51
N LEU A 396 -78.30 13.41 26.04
CA LEU A 396 -79.56 13.88 26.63
C LEU A 396 -79.76 13.39 28.08
N TYR A 397 -79.39 12.14 28.37
CA TYR A 397 -79.45 11.58 29.73
C TYR A 397 -78.45 12.25 30.68
N MET A 398 -77.23 12.50 30.20
CA MET A 398 -76.16 13.14 30.97
C MET A 398 -76.49 14.60 31.33
N GLU A 399 -77.09 15.35 30.41
CA GLU A 399 -77.56 16.73 30.64
C GLU A 399 -78.87 16.79 31.44
N GLY A 400 -79.53 15.64 31.66
CA GLY A 400 -80.73 15.53 32.46
C GLY A 400 -82.03 15.89 31.75
N GLU A 401 -81.97 16.03 30.42
CA GLU A 401 -83.15 16.20 29.55
C GLU A 401 -83.91 14.87 29.36
N LEU A 402 -83.25 13.75 29.66
CA LEU A 402 -83.83 12.40 29.58
C LEU A 402 -83.71 11.68 30.93
N ASP A 403 -84.79 11.02 31.36
CA ASP A 403 -84.80 10.14 32.53
C ASP A 403 -84.61 8.66 32.12
N GLU A 404 -84.50 7.75 33.10
CA GLU A 404 -84.28 6.32 32.82
C GLU A 404 -85.38 5.74 31.91
N GLY A 405 -86.64 6.13 32.12
CA GLY A 405 -87.77 5.71 31.28
C GLY A 405 -87.66 6.25 29.84
N GLY A 406 -87.17 7.49 29.69
CA GLY A 406 -86.87 8.12 28.41
C GLY A 406 -85.76 7.42 27.64
N VAL A 407 -84.73 6.91 28.32
CA VAL A 407 -83.66 6.11 27.68
C VAL A 407 -84.24 4.83 27.06
N TYR A 408 -85.09 4.11 27.80
CA TYR A 408 -85.77 2.92 27.26
C TYR A 408 -86.68 3.25 26.08
N THR A 409 -87.31 4.44 26.10
CA THR A 409 -88.20 4.88 25.03
C THR A 409 -87.44 5.23 23.75
N GLU A 410 -86.34 5.98 23.85
CA GLU A 410 -85.52 6.39 22.69
C GLU A 410 -84.70 5.22 22.11
N LEU A 411 -84.22 4.29 22.95
CA LEU A 411 -83.43 3.14 22.49
C LEU A 411 -84.27 1.92 22.12
N GLY A 412 -85.53 1.84 22.56
CA GLY A 412 -86.46 0.74 22.26
C GLY A 412 -86.61 0.42 20.77
N PRO A 413 -86.76 1.40 19.87
CA PRO A 413 -86.85 1.17 18.42
C PRO A 413 -85.62 0.48 17.80
N TYR A 414 -84.45 0.54 18.44
CA TYR A 414 -83.21 -0.08 17.96
C TYR A 414 -83.03 -1.54 18.45
N ASN A 415 -84.04 -2.07 19.14
CA ASN A 415 -84.12 -3.47 19.59
C ASN A 415 -82.90 -3.92 20.42
N LEU A 416 -82.34 -3.02 21.22
CA LEU A 416 -81.27 -3.33 22.16
C LEU A 416 -81.83 -4.19 23.32
N PRO A 417 -81.15 -5.27 23.72
CA PRO A 417 -81.52 -6.04 24.90
C PRO A 417 -81.68 -5.16 26.16
N ALA A 418 -82.72 -5.43 26.96
CA ALA A 418 -83.07 -4.59 28.12
C ALA A 418 -81.96 -4.53 29.19
N ASP A 419 -81.21 -5.61 29.33
CA ASP A 419 -80.01 -5.73 30.17
C ASP A 419 -78.85 -4.86 29.66
N GLN A 420 -78.67 -4.79 28.34
CA GLN A 420 -77.69 -3.89 27.72
C GLN A 420 -78.06 -2.42 27.96
N VAL A 421 -79.33 -2.04 27.78
CA VAL A 421 -79.81 -0.67 28.06
C VAL A 421 -79.64 -0.32 29.54
N GLN A 422 -79.96 -1.25 30.46
CA GLN A 422 -79.72 -1.06 31.89
C GLN A 422 -78.24 -0.83 32.20
N GLY A 423 -77.35 -1.60 31.56
CA GLY A 423 -75.90 -1.46 31.71
C GLY A 423 -75.40 -0.07 31.25
N LEU A 424 -75.94 0.44 30.14
CA LEU A 424 -75.65 1.79 29.64
C LEU A 424 -76.13 2.87 30.62
N ILE A 425 -77.37 2.76 31.11
CA ILE A 425 -77.92 3.68 32.12
C ILE A 425 -77.01 3.70 33.35
N ILE A 426 -76.62 2.55 33.91
CA ILE A 426 -75.71 2.49 35.07
C ILE A 426 -74.39 3.19 34.78
N LYS A 427 -73.80 2.93 33.61
CA LYS A 427 -72.54 3.56 33.19
C LYS A 427 -72.69 5.09 33.10
N TRP A 428 -73.75 5.57 32.46
CA TRP A 428 -74.03 6.99 32.32
C TRP A 428 -74.38 7.63 33.66
N ASP A 429 -75.04 6.91 34.57
CA ASP A 429 -75.36 7.39 35.91
C ASP A 429 -74.10 7.60 36.75
N ILE A 430 -73.14 6.68 36.64
CA ILE A 430 -71.80 6.83 37.24
C ILE A 430 -71.10 8.05 36.63
N ALA A 431 -71.12 8.21 35.30
CA ALA A 431 -70.50 9.34 34.61
C ALA A 431 -71.16 10.68 35.00
N ARG A 432 -72.48 10.74 35.09
CA ARG A 432 -73.28 11.91 35.49
C ARG A 432 -73.00 12.29 36.93
N ARG A 433 -72.93 11.32 37.84
CA ARG A 433 -72.55 11.54 39.25
C ARG A 433 -71.10 12.02 39.37
N LYS A 434 -70.19 11.51 38.53
CA LYS A 434 -68.80 11.99 38.44
C LYS A 434 -68.71 13.44 37.92
N LYS A 435 -69.65 13.85 37.05
CA LYS A 435 -69.77 15.23 36.53
C LYS A 435 -70.45 16.20 37.50
N ARG A 436 -70.94 15.76 38.69
CA ARG A 436 -71.39 16.67 39.76
C ARG A 436 -70.21 17.46 40.31
N VAL A 437 -69.90 18.59 39.68
CA VAL A 437 -69.01 19.60 40.23
C VAL A 437 -69.69 20.17 41.48
N LEU A 438 -69.01 20.07 42.63
CA LEU A 438 -69.44 20.76 43.85
C LEU A 438 -69.52 22.28 43.52
N PRO A 439 -70.62 22.98 43.86
CA PRO A 439 -70.76 24.41 43.63
C PRO A 439 -69.52 25.16 44.13
N SER A 440 -68.96 26.07 43.33
CA SER A 440 -67.78 26.84 43.73
C SER A 440 -68.09 27.74 44.93
N ARG A 441 -67.07 28.29 45.61
CA ARG A 441 -67.28 29.26 46.69
C ARG A 441 -68.22 30.40 46.24
N SER A 442 -68.00 30.92 45.03
CA SER A 442 -68.83 31.99 44.45
C SER A 442 -70.28 31.56 44.21
N ASP A 443 -70.51 30.29 43.86
CA ASP A 443 -71.86 29.76 43.65
C ASP A 443 -72.59 29.60 44.99
N LEU A 444 -71.91 29.07 46.01
CA LEU A 444 -72.46 28.91 47.36
C LEU A 444 -72.81 30.26 48.00
N GLU A 445 -71.90 31.23 47.94
CA GLU A 445 -72.19 32.60 48.40
C GLU A 445 -73.33 33.24 47.59
N GLY A 446 -73.37 33.00 46.28
CA GLY A 446 -74.45 33.44 45.41
C GLY A 446 -75.81 32.82 45.74
N PHE A 447 -75.84 31.56 46.15
CA PHE A 447 -77.05 30.86 46.61
C PHE A 447 -77.53 31.40 47.94
N TYR A 448 -76.63 31.70 48.88
CA TYR A 448 -76.98 32.31 50.16
C TYR A 448 -77.56 33.72 49.97
N ARG A 449 -76.92 34.57 49.14
CA ARG A 449 -77.45 35.92 48.84
C ARG A 449 -78.81 35.93 48.15
N LYS A 450 -79.18 34.83 47.50
CA LYS A 450 -80.48 34.65 46.83
C LYS A 450 -81.50 33.92 47.71
N ASP A 451 -81.22 33.73 49.00
CA ASP A 451 -82.02 32.97 49.96
C ASP A 451 -82.34 31.53 49.49
N LEU A 452 -81.49 30.94 48.64
CA LEU A 452 -81.64 29.57 48.15
C LEU A 452 -81.09 28.53 49.13
N ILE A 453 -80.18 28.94 50.02
CA ILE A 453 -79.61 28.14 51.12
C ILE A 453 -79.51 29.01 52.36
N ASP A 454 -79.62 28.41 53.55
CA ASP A 454 -79.42 29.12 54.81
C ASP A 454 -77.93 29.23 55.19
N LEU A 455 -77.63 29.99 56.24
CA LEU A 455 -76.25 30.23 56.68
C LEU A 455 -75.55 28.93 57.13
N GLY A 456 -76.31 28.00 57.72
CA GLY A 456 -75.79 26.69 58.12
C GLY A 456 -75.40 25.84 56.92
N ALA A 457 -76.21 25.85 55.87
CA ALA A 457 -75.98 25.15 54.62
C ALA A 457 -74.85 25.80 53.79
N LEU A 458 -74.69 27.13 53.84
CA LEU A 458 -73.54 27.82 53.28
C LEU A 458 -72.24 27.36 53.97
N HIS A 459 -72.24 27.34 55.30
CA HIS A 459 -71.10 26.95 56.11
C HIS A 459 -70.72 25.48 55.87
N GLU A 460 -71.70 24.57 55.85
CA GLU A 460 -71.48 23.15 55.52
C GLU A 460 -70.93 22.97 54.10
N GLY A 461 -71.43 23.76 53.13
CA GLY A 461 -70.99 23.75 51.75
C GLY A 461 -69.54 24.22 51.57
N LEU A 462 -69.14 25.28 52.27
CA LEU A 462 -67.78 25.83 52.25
C LEU A 462 -66.79 24.93 53.01
N SER A 463 -67.20 24.37 54.15
CA SER A 463 -66.42 23.41 54.94
C SER A 463 -66.11 22.12 54.16
N LYS A 464 -67.09 21.59 53.40
CA LYS A 464 -66.87 20.45 52.48
C LYS A 464 -65.82 20.72 51.39
N ARG A 465 -65.49 21.99 51.13
CA ARG A 465 -64.42 22.41 50.22
C ARG A 465 -63.09 22.71 50.93
N ARG A 466 -62.98 22.43 52.24
CA ARG A 466 -61.81 22.69 53.10
C ARG A 466 -61.41 24.17 53.15
N ILE A 467 -62.39 25.06 53.18
CA ILE A 467 -62.19 26.47 53.52
C ILE A 467 -62.37 26.57 55.04
N ASP A 468 -61.39 27.14 55.74
CA ASP A 468 -61.39 27.26 57.21
C ASP A 468 -62.48 28.22 57.69
N ASP A 469 -63.04 27.94 58.87
CA ASP A 469 -64.15 28.72 59.48
C ASP A 469 -63.77 30.21 59.71
N GLU A 470 -62.49 30.56 59.75
CA GLU A 470 -62.02 31.95 59.85
C GLU A 470 -62.17 32.73 58.53
N ASP A 471 -62.29 32.04 57.39
CA ASP A 471 -62.41 32.61 56.04
C ASP A 471 -63.85 32.57 55.48
N ILE A 472 -64.82 32.02 56.23
CA ILE A 472 -66.26 31.91 55.93
C ILE A 472 -67.02 33.06 56.61
#